data_AF-A0A9D5CX42-F1
#
_entry.id   AF-A0A9D5CX42-F1
#
_cell.length_a   1.000
_cell.length_b   1.000
_cell.length_c   1.000
_cell.angle_alpha   90.00
_cell.angle_beta   90.00
_cell.angle_gamma   90.00
#
_symmetry.space_group_name_H-M   'P 1'
#
loop_
_entity.id
_entity.type
_entity.pdbx_description
1 polymer ?
#
loop_
_entity_poly.entity_id
_entity_poly.type
_entity_poly.pdbx_seq_one_letter_code
_entity_poly.pdbx_strand_id
1 'polypeptide(L)' 'MFVLGGLGIIFMDLALDRNRAYSVRVTYASFGISAVVISYLMTMLFIRIKIPGYLY' A
#
# COMPACT_ATOMS: atom_id res chain seq x y z
N MET A 1 2.85 6.35 -1.56
CA MET A 1 2.68 6.51 -3.02
C MET A 1 3.38 5.39 -3.78
N PHE A 2 4.71 5.27 -3.66
CA PHE A 2 5.45 4.19 -4.33
C PHE A 2 6.13 3.24 -3.34
N VAL A 3 7.00 3.75 -2.45
CA VAL A 3 7.69 2.92 -1.45
C VAL A 3 6.71 2.22 -0.50
N LEU A 4 5.76 2.99 0.07
CA LEU A 4 4.75 2.46 0.98
C LEU A 4 3.83 1.43 0.30
N GLY A 5 3.54 1.60 -1.00
CA GLY A 5 2.78 0.62 -1.79
C GLY A 5 3.57 -0.65 -2.03
N GLY A 6 4.86 -0.55 -2.37
CA GLY A 6 5.76 -1.69 -2.52
C GLY A 6 5.92 -2.47 -1.20
N LEU A 7 6.11 -1.76 -0.09
CA LEU A 7 6.14 -2.37 1.24
C LEU A 7 4.80 -3.05 1.58
N GLY A 8 3.67 -2.43 1.23
CA GLY A 8 2.35 -3.02 1.43
C GLY A 8 2.17 -4.37 0.73
N ILE A 9 2.71 -4.51 -0.49
CA ILE A 9 2.72 -5.78 -1.23
C ILE A 9 3.62 -6.81 -0.54
N ILE A 10 4.81 -6.42 -0.09
CA ILE A 10 5.72 -7.31 0.64
C ILE A 10 5.07 -7.82 1.94
N PHE A 11 4.35 -6.94 2.67
CA PHE A 11 3.64 -7.35 3.88
C PHE A 11 2.47 -8.30 3.59
N MET A 12 1.76 -8.13 2.47
CA MET A 12 0.75 -9.10 2.05
C MET A 12 1.36 -10.45 1.68
N ASP A 13 2.54 -10.47 1.06
CA ASP A 13 3.27 -11.71 0.79
C ASP A 13 3.70 -12.41 2.09
N LEU A 14 4.21 -11.64 3.06
CA LEU A 14 4.56 -12.13 4.40
C LEU A 14 3.35 -12.68 5.19
N ALA A 15 2.13 -12.23 4.89
CA ALA A 15 0.92 -12.74 5.52
C ALA A 15 0.56 -14.16 5.04
N LEU A 16 1.09 -14.60 3.89
CA LEU A 16 0.86 -15.93 3.35
C LEU A 16 1.71 -17.01 4.03
N ASP A 17 2.78 -16.61 4.72
CA ASP A 17 3.69 -17.51 5.45
C ASP A 17 2.94 -18.33 6.51
N ARG A 18 2.97 -19.65 6.35
CA ARG A 18 2.29 -20.62 7.24
C ARG A 18 3.03 -20.86 8.55
N ASN A 19 4.30 -20.44 8.65
CA ASN A 19 5.11 -20.64 9.86
C ASN A 19 4.78 -19.64 10.99
N ARG A 20 3.86 -18.69 10.74
CA ARG A 20 3.50 -17.64 11.70
C ARG A 20 2.12 -17.85 12.31
N ALA A 21 1.97 -17.38 13.56
CA ALA A 21 0.70 -17.37 14.26
C ALA A 21 -0.39 -16.62 13.46
N TYR A 22 -1.63 -17.10 13.52
CA TYR A 22 -2.75 -16.52 12.76
C TYR A 22 -2.93 -15.02 13.01
N SER A 23 -2.84 -14.59 14.27
CA SER A 23 -2.97 -13.17 14.63
C SER A 23 -1.94 -12.27 13.93
N VAL A 24 -0.72 -12.77 13.74
CA VAL A 24 0.37 -12.04 13.10
C VAL A 24 0.16 -11.97 11.58
N ARG A 25 -0.41 -13.02 10.99
CA ARG A 25 -0.75 -13.04 9.57
C ARG A 25 -1.87 -12.04 9.24
N VAL A 26 -2.88 -11.95 10.10
CA VAL A 26 -3.99 -11.01 9.95
C VAL A 26 -3.50 -9.57 10.06
N THR A 27 -2.59 -9.25 10.99
CA THR A 27 -2.03 -7.90 11.09
C THR A 27 -1.21 -7.53 9.86
N TYR A 28 -0.35 -8.42 9.35
CA TYR A 28 0.39 -8.17 8.10
C TYR A 28 -0.53 -7.98 6.89
N ALA A 29 -1.58 -8.79 6.76
CA ALA A 29 -2.56 -8.63 5.69
C ALA A 29 -3.31 -7.29 5.79
N SER A 30 -3.82 -6.95 6.98
CA SER A 30 -4.55 -5.68 7.19
C SER A 30 -3.67 -4.45 6.97
N PHE A 31 -2.41 -4.49 7.42
CA PHE A 31 -1.46 -3.42 7.19
C PHE A 31 -1.09 -3.32 5.71
N GLY A 32 -0.84 -4.45 5.04
CA GLY A 32 -0.50 -4.46 3.62
C GLY A 32 -1.62 -3.91 2.74
N ILE A 33 -2.87 -4.30 3.00
CA ILE A 33 -4.06 -3.78 2.28
C ILE A 33 -4.21 -2.28 2.50
N SER A 34 -4.17 -1.82 3.76
CA SER A 34 -4.32 -0.39 4.07
C SER A 34 -3.18 0.45 3.47
N ALA A 35 -1.95 -0.06 3.52
CA ALA A 35 -0.79 0.58 2.92
C ALA A 35 -0.97 0.76 1.40
N VAL A 36 -1.41 -0.27 0.68
CA VAL A 36 -1.66 -0.17 -0.77
C VAL A 36 -2.79 0.82 -1.09
N VAL A 37 -3.90 0.77 -0.36
CA VAL A 37 -5.04 1.69 -0.56
C VAL A 37 -4.61 3.15 -0.36
N ILE A 38 -3.94 3.45 0.75
CA ILE A 38 -3.41 4.81 1.03
C ILE A 38 -2.45 5.23 -0.08
N SER A 39 -1.58 4.30 -0.49
CA SER A 39 -0.59 4.57 -1.53
C SER A 39 -1.23 4.94 -2.87
N TYR A 40 -2.29 4.22 -3.27
CA TYR A 40 -3.05 4.49 -4.48
C TYR A 40 -3.78 5.84 -4.42
N LEU A 41 -4.51 6.11 -3.32
CA LEU A 41 -5.25 7.35 -3.14
C LEU A 41 -4.32 8.57 -3.21
N MET A 42 -3.19 8.51 -2.52
CA MET A 42 -2.20 9.59 -2.57
C MET A 42 -1.68 9.78 -3.99
N THR A 43 -1.34 8.70 -4.71
CA THR A 43 -0.91 8.75 -6.12
C THR A 43 -1.94 9.42 -7.02
N MET A 44 -3.21 9.08 -6.85
CA MET A 44 -4.28 9.69 -7.63
C MET A 44 -4.43 11.19 -7.32
N LEU A 45 -4.38 11.58 -6.03
CA LEU A 45 -4.45 12.98 -5.60
C LEU A 45 -3.28 13.80 -6.15
N PHE A 46 -2.05 13.28 -6.06
CA PHE A 46 -0.87 13.97 -6.58
C PHE A 46 -0.96 14.22 -8.08
N ILE A 47 -1.38 13.21 -8.85
CA ILE A 47 -1.59 13.32 -10.30
C ILE A 47 -2.64 14.40 -10.59
N ARG A 48 -3.76 14.40 -9.85
CA ARG A 48 -4.85 15.37 -10.03
C ARG A 48 -4.45 16.81 -9.69
N ILE A 49 -3.54 17.02 -8.75
CA ILE A 49 -3.09 18.36 -8.35
C ILE A 49 -1.99 18.88 -9.29
N LYS A 50 -1.00 18.04 -9.60
CA LYS A 50 0.19 18.49 -10.34
C LYS A 50 -0.04 18.59 -11.84
N ILE A 51 -0.74 17.64 -12.47
CA ILE A 51 -0.92 17.65 -13.92
C ILE A 51 -1.59 18.94 -14.43
N PRO A 52 -2.69 19.44 -13.83
CA PRO A 52 -3.28 20.71 -14.26
C PRO A 52 -2.32 21.89 -14.17
N GLY A 53 -1.44 21.91 -13.16
CA GLY A 53 -0.43 22.96 -12.99
C GLY A 53 0.75 22.89 -13.97
N TYR A 54 0.94 21.78 -14.68
CA TYR A 54 1.98 21.63 -15.71
C TYR A 54 1.46 21.81 -17.14
N LEU A 55 0.14 21.79 -17.33
CA LEU A 55 -0.52 21.94 -18.63
C LEU A 55 -1.02 23.36 -18.90
N TYR A 56 -0.80 24.29 -17.96
CA TYR A 56 -1.12 25.72 -18.09
C TYR A 56 0.15 26.55 -18.24
#